data_AF-A0A2X1QH24-F1
#
_entry.id   AF-A0A2X1QH24-F1
#
_cell.length_a   1.000
_cell.length_b   1.000
_cell.length_c   1.000
_cell.angle_alpha   90.00
_cell.angle_beta   90.00
_cell.angle_gamma   90.00
#
_symmetry.space_group_name_H-M   'P 1'
#
loop_
_entity.id
_entity.type
_entity.pdbx_description
1 polymer ?
#
loop_
_entity_poly.entity_id
_entity_poly.type
_entity_poly.pdbx_seq_one_letter_code
_entity_poly.pdbx_strand_id
1 'polypeptide(L)' 'MATLTTWMNNVRVGSLTRQANGAHSFRYDEEWLRSPRARPLSLSLPLQYGNITADAVYHYFG' A
#
# COMPACT_ATOMS: atom_id res chain seq x y z
N MET A 1 -10.90 -0.48 13.08
CA MET A 1 -9.84 -0.36 12.05
C MET A 1 -10.51 0.05 10.77
N ALA A 2 -9.94 0.99 10.03
CA ALA A 2 -10.49 1.45 8.76
C ALA A 2 -9.53 1.08 7.62
N THR A 3 -10.07 0.58 6.51
CA THR A 3 -9.29 0.13 5.36
C THR A 3 -9.77 0.85 4.11
N LEU A 4 -8.82 1.36 3.33
CA LEU A 4 -9.04 1.98 2.02
C LEU A 4 -8.38 1.13 0.95
N THR A 5 -9.11 0.84 -0.12
CA THR A 5 -8.57 0.15 -1.30
C THR A 5 -7.89 1.17 -2.21
N THR A 6 -6.65 0.89 -2.60
CA THR A 6 -5.86 1.75 -3.48
C THR A 6 -5.89 1.22 -4.90
N TRP A 7 -6.17 2.11 -5.85
CA TRP A 7 -6.30 1.80 -7.27
C TRP A 7 -5.35 2.67 -8.09
N MET A 8 -4.88 2.14 -9.21
CA MET A 8 -4.09 2.88 -10.19
C MET A 8 -4.51 2.46 -11.60
N ASN A 9 -4.99 3.42 -12.39
CA ASN A 9 -5.43 3.20 -13.76
C ASN A 9 -6.38 1.99 -13.90
N ASN A 10 -7.40 1.93 -13.05
CA ASN A 10 -8.41 0.87 -13.01
C ASN A 10 -7.91 -0.52 -12.56
N VAL A 11 -6.69 -0.61 -12.01
CA VAL A 11 -6.13 -1.84 -11.43
C VAL A 11 -5.98 -1.67 -9.93
N ARG A 12 -6.38 -2.69 -9.15
CA ARG A 12 -6.18 -2.70 -7.71
C ARG A 12 -4.69 -2.83 -7.40
N VAL A 13 -4.15 -1.90 -6.63
CA VAL A 13 -2.72 -1.87 -6.28
C VAL A 13 -2.48 -2.43 -4.89
N GLY A 14 -3.41 -2.20 -3.95
CA GLY A 14 -3.22 -2.59 -2.57
C GLY A 14 -4.30 -2.07 -1.64
N SER A 15 -3.99 -2.05 -0.35
CA SER A 15 -4.90 -1.59 0.69
C SER A 15 -4.13 -0.86 1.79
N LEU A 16 -4.60 0.33 2.13
CA LEU A 16 -4.14 1.11 3.27
C LEU A 16 -5.04 0.80 4.47
N THR A 17 -4.45 0.36 5.58
CA THR A 17 -5.14 0.10 6.84
C THR A 17 -4.66 1.06 7.91
N ARG A 18 -5.61 1.81 8.48
CA ARG A 18 -5.39 2.64 9.67
C ARG A 18 -5.81 1.85 10.92
N GLN A 19 -4.82 1.58 11.77
CA GLN A 19 -5.01 0.89 13.04
C GLN A 19 -5.67 1.79 14.09
N ALA A 20 -6.23 1.18 15.13
CA ALA A 20 -6.95 1.90 16.19
C ALA A 20 -6.04 2.87 16.99
N ASN A 21 -4.74 2.56 17.06
CA ASN A 21 -3.71 3.41 17.68
C ASN A 21 -3.21 4.54 16.76
N GLY A 22 -3.79 4.70 15.56
CA GLY A 22 -3.38 5.71 14.58
C GLY A 22 -2.25 5.28 13.65
N ALA A 23 -1.65 4.10 13.84
CA ALA A 23 -0.61 3.60 12.93
C ALA A 23 -1.19 3.30 11.54
N HIS A 24 -0.43 3.64 10.50
CA HIS A 24 -0.78 3.34 9.11
C HIS A 24 0.03 2.16 8.62
N SER A 25 -0.63 1.25 7.93
CA SER A 25 0.03 0.14 7.25
C SER A 25 -0.50 0.00 5.84
N PHE A 26 0.38 -0.26 4.89
CA PHE A 26 0.01 -0.48 3.51
C PHE A 26 0.37 -1.90 3.10
N ARG A 27 -0.45 -2.53 2.27
CA ARG A 27 -0.14 -3.84 1.69
C ARG A 27 -0.42 -3.80 0.21
N TYR A 28 0.56 -4.17 -0.61
CA TYR A 28 0.34 -4.39 -2.03
C TYR A 28 -0.54 -5.62 -2.26
N ASP A 29 -1.40 -5.53 -3.27
CA ASP A 29 -2.20 -6.66 -3.72
C ASP A 29 -1.29 -7.68 -4.44
N GLU A 30 -1.55 -8.97 -4.24
CA GLU A 30 -0.71 -10.02 -4.83
C GLU A 30 -0.83 -10.04 -6.35
N GLU A 31 -2.01 -9.70 -6.90
CA GLU A 31 -2.20 -9.59 -8.34
C GLU A 31 -1.42 -8.40 -8.91
N TRP A 32 -1.31 -7.31 -8.15
CA TRP A 32 -0.45 -6.19 -8.52
C TRP A 32 1.02 -6.59 -8.55
N LEU A 33 1.51 -7.26 -7.51
CA LEU A 33 2.90 -7.69 -7.40
C LEU A 33 3.31 -8.67 -8.51
N ARG A 34 2.38 -9.51 -8.98
CA ARG A 34 2.61 -10.44 -10.10
C ARG A 34 2.43 -9.79 -11.47
N SER A 35 1.90 -8.57 -11.53
CA SER A 35 1.64 -7.90 -12.79
C SER A 35 2.95 -7.48 -13.48
N PRO A 36 3.09 -7.63 -14.79
CA PRO A 36 4.21 -7.03 -15.53
C PRO A 36 4.20 -5.50 -15.50
N ARG A 37 3.09 -4.87 -15.05
CA ARG A 37 2.95 -3.43 -14.88
C ARG A 37 3.20 -2.96 -13.44
N ALA A 38 3.59 -3.87 -12.56
CA ALA A 38 3.86 -3.59 -11.16
C ALA A 38 4.93 -2.50 -11.04
N ARG A 39 4.60 -1.48 -10.26
CA ARG A 39 5.53 -0.41 -9.89
C ARG A 39 5.20 0.07 -8.49
N PRO A 40 6.20 0.48 -7.71
CA PRO A 40 5.96 1.00 -6.38
C PRO A 40 5.16 2.31 -6.47
N LEU A 41 4.29 2.56 -5.48
CA LEU A 41 3.56 3.83 -5.34
C LEU A 41 4.49 5.02 -5.05
N SER A 42 5.61 4.73 -4.37
CA SER A 42 6.67 5.68 -4.04
C SER A 42 7.97 4.90 -3.88
N LEU A 43 9.12 5.54 -4.12
CA LEU A 43 10.43 4.93 -3.83
C LEU A 43 10.56 4.54 -2.34
N SER A 44 9.87 5.25 -1.45
CA SER A 44 9.81 4.94 -0.01
C SER A 44 8.85 3.79 0.33
N LEU A 45 8.10 3.28 -0.65
CA LEU A 45 7.16 2.15 -0.53
C LEU A 45 7.52 1.08 -1.57
N PRO A 46 8.68 0.40 -1.42
CA PRO A 46 9.13 -0.58 -2.41
C PRO A 46 8.13 -1.72 -2.56
N LEU A 47 8.08 -2.33 -3.75
CA LEU A 47 7.28 -3.52 -4.00
C LEU A 47 7.74 -4.65 -3.09
N GLN A 48 6.87 -5.10 -2.21
CA GLN A 48 7.13 -6.22 -1.30
C GLN A 48 5.84 -6.93 -0.93
N TYR A 49 5.98 -8.19 -0.54
CA TYR A 49 4.90 -8.97 0.05
C TYR A 49 4.74 -8.62 1.53
N GLY A 50 3.50 -8.66 2.02
CA GLY A 50 3.18 -8.37 3.42
C GLY A 50 2.91 -6.89 3.70
N ASN A 51 2.88 -6.55 4.98
CA ASN A 51 2.52 -5.22 5.45
C ASN A 51 3.76 -4.32 5.54
N ILE A 52 3.64 -3.15 4.94
CA ILE A 52 4.55 -2.02 5.10
C ILE A 52 4.04 -1.19 6.27
N THR A 53 4.80 -1.08 7.35
CA THR A 53 4.42 -0.34 8.57
C THR A 53 5.37 0.83 8.87
N ALA A 54 6.14 1.27 7.87
CA ALA A 54 7.10 2.36 8.01
C ALA A 54 6.39 3.74 8.05
N ASP A 55 7.03 4.73 8.69
CA ASP A 55 6.63 6.15 8.64
C ASP A 55 6.40 6.64 7.20
N ALA A 56 7.10 6.06 6.23
CA ALA A 56 6.89 6.32 4.81
C ALA A 56 5.45 6.13 4.33
N VAL A 57 4.68 5.22 4.94
CA VAL A 57 3.25 5.03 4.63
C VAL A 57 2.46 6.25 5.07
N TYR A 58 2.73 6.77 6.27
CA TYR A 58 2.08 7.97 6.77
C TYR A 58 2.44 9.18 5.90
N HIS A 59 3.73 9.39 5.60
CA HIS A 59 4.16 10.53 4.78
C HIS A 59 3.61 10.55 3.35
N TYR A 60 3.29 9.39 2.77
CA TYR A 60 2.72 9.31 1.43
C TYR A 60 1.20 9.51 1.40
N PHE A 61 0.48 9.03 2.42
CA PHE A 61 -0.98 9.00 2.46
C PHE A 61 -1.64 10.01 3.41
N GLY A 62 -0.87 10.63 4.31
CA GLY A 62 -1.34 11.61 5.28
C GLY A 62 -1.36 13.01 4.70
#